data_AF-A0A3C1L159-F1
#
_entry.id   AF-A0A3C1L159-F1
#
_cell.length_a   1.000
_cell.length_b   1.000
_cell.length_c   1.000
_cell.angle_alpha   90.00
_cell.angle_beta   90.00
_cell.angle_gamma   90.00
#
_symmetry.space_group_name_H-M   'P 1'
#
loop_
_entity.id
_entity.type
_entity.pdbx_description
1 polymer ?
#
loop_
_entity_poly.entity_id
_entity_poly.type
_entity_poly.pdbx_seq_one_letter_code
_entity_poly.pdbx_strand_id
1 'polypeptide(L)'
;MGKTFGRYELLERIGVGGMAEVWKSRVAGVGGFEKILVLKKVLPAFVENKTFVEMLLAEARLCAVLQHANIVQTYENGEIDGQYYIAMEYVKGYDLFKILSRVTQLKRKIPAELCLYIAAEVAKGLDYAHTAKDHQGRPLNIIHRDVSPSNILISETGEVKVMDFGVARATMDGTTNENRSRAGVLKGKLGYMSPEQVTGQPFDLRSDIFSLGIILYESMTLKRLFLGRTDLETLVNIRDAKIEHKFHKHSYIEESVRAVLRRALARESKDRYASALDFQDDITSLLFEQKTAVTNRSLAKYLDEIFSEEIPEVDADNALPEQKTPPARKVDENGPSLTFSPTELRQHQAEIRRVRKLQKTAKTAEVDTEVEVSSDKPDTAVERHSVKAAGADSATRKKEKRLVSSSAVM
;
A
#
# COMPACT_ATOMS: atom_id res chain seq x y z
N MET A 1 -18.42 2.69 -39.26
CA MET A 1 -17.69 1.53 -38.69
C MET A 1 -16.94 2.02 -37.46
N GLY A 2 -17.07 1.30 -36.34
CA GLY A 2 -16.31 1.61 -35.12
C GLY A 2 -14.80 1.49 -35.37
N LYS A 3 -14.00 2.17 -34.55
CA LYS A 3 -12.54 2.07 -34.63
C LYS A 3 -12.12 0.66 -34.21
N THR A 4 -11.38 -0.06 -35.04
CA THR A 4 -10.90 -1.40 -34.72
C THR A 4 -9.41 -1.38 -34.38
N PHE A 5 -8.97 -2.41 -33.67
CA PHE A 5 -7.57 -2.72 -33.42
C PHE A 5 -7.40 -4.23 -33.54
N GLY A 6 -6.88 -4.71 -34.67
CA GLY A 6 -6.92 -6.13 -35.03
C GLY A 6 -8.34 -6.70 -34.92
N ARG A 7 -8.52 -7.72 -34.07
CA ARG A 7 -9.83 -8.37 -33.84
C ARG A 7 -10.73 -7.65 -32.84
N TYR A 8 -10.26 -6.59 -32.20
CA TYR A 8 -11.02 -5.89 -31.16
C TYR A 8 -11.71 -4.67 -31.74
N GLU A 9 -13.00 -4.56 -31.48
CA GLU A 9 -13.75 -3.34 -31.69
C GLU A 9 -13.56 -2.40 -30.49
N LEU A 10 -13.04 -1.20 -30.73
CA LEU A 10 -12.83 -0.19 -29.69
C LEU A 10 -14.14 0.58 -29.49
N LEU A 11 -14.76 0.39 -28.33
CA LEU A 11 -16.07 0.97 -28.02
C LEU A 11 -15.93 2.35 -27.38
N GLU A 12 -15.13 2.45 -26.32
CA GLU A 12 -15.02 3.64 -25.49
C GLU A 12 -13.59 3.76 -24.95
N ARG A 13 -13.03 4.96 -24.97
CA ARG A 13 -11.72 5.21 -24.33
C ARG A 13 -11.94 5.54 -22.86
N ILE A 14 -11.56 4.60 -21.98
CA ILE A 14 -11.71 4.71 -20.52
C ILE A 14 -10.71 5.72 -19.95
N GLY A 15 -9.50 5.79 -20.51
CA GLY A 15 -8.48 6.71 -20.03
C GLY A 15 -7.24 6.77 -20.91
N VAL A 16 -6.43 7.81 -20.67
CA VAL A 16 -5.10 7.96 -21.28
C VAL A 16 -4.11 8.20 -20.14
N GLY A 17 -3.25 7.23 -19.90
CA GLY A 17 -2.14 7.34 -18.97
C GLY A 17 -0.91 7.99 -19.61
N GLY A 18 0.19 7.99 -18.86
CA GLY A 18 1.43 8.59 -19.35
C GLY A 18 2.00 7.90 -20.60
N MET A 19 1.81 6.58 -20.71
CA MET A 19 2.50 5.74 -21.70
C MET A 19 1.56 4.78 -22.44
N ALA A 20 0.32 4.67 -21.97
CA ALA A 20 -0.69 3.78 -22.54
C ALA A 20 -2.06 4.45 -22.58
N GLU A 21 -2.88 4.05 -23.53
CA GLU A 21 -4.31 4.33 -23.56
C GLU A 21 -5.11 3.08 -23.19
N VAL A 22 -6.23 3.27 -22.49
CA VAL A 22 -7.08 2.20 -21.99
C VAL A 22 -8.45 2.31 -22.67
N TRP A 23 -8.88 1.23 -23.30
CA TRP A 23 -10.11 1.15 -24.06
C TRP A 23 -11.01 0.05 -23.53
N LYS A 24 -12.31 0.34 -23.39
CA LYS A 24 -13.35 -0.67 -23.38
C LYS A 24 -13.48 -1.20 -24.80
N SER A 25 -13.43 -2.51 -24.95
CA SER A 25 -13.42 -3.14 -26.25
C SER A 25 -14.31 -4.37 -26.27
N ARG A 26 -14.72 -4.76 -27.47
CA ARG A 26 -15.46 -5.97 -27.74
C ARG A 26 -14.64 -6.89 -28.61
N VAL A 27 -14.64 -8.17 -28.29
CA VAL A 27 -14.13 -9.22 -29.17
C VAL A 27 -15.29 -10.16 -29.51
N ALA A 28 -15.45 -10.42 -30.81
CA ALA A 28 -16.42 -11.40 -31.31
C ALA A 28 -15.76 -12.78 -31.42
N GLY A 29 -16.51 -13.82 -31.10
CA GLY A 29 -16.14 -15.22 -31.23
C GLY A 29 -17.12 -16.00 -32.12
N VAL A 30 -16.93 -17.32 -32.18
CA VAL A 30 -17.79 -18.22 -32.97
C VAL A 30 -19.22 -18.21 -32.44
N GLY A 31 -20.20 -18.33 -33.33
CA GLY A 31 -21.62 -18.49 -32.95
C GLY A 31 -22.28 -17.24 -32.38
N GLY A 32 -21.76 -16.04 -32.67
CA GLY A 32 -22.29 -14.78 -32.15
C GLY A 32 -21.88 -14.48 -30.71
N PHE A 33 -20.90 -15.20 -30.17
CA PHE A 33 -20.31 -14.87 -28.87
C PHE A 33 -19.66 -13.49 -28.92
N GLU A 34 -19.98 -12.63 -27.95
CA GLU A 34 -19.32 -11.35 -27.77
C GLU A 34 -18.81 -11.24 -26.33
N LYS A 35 -17.58 -10.74 -26.17
CA LYS A 35 -17.00 -10.49 -24.85
C LYS A 35 -16.53 -9.05 -24.75
N ILE A 36 -16.95 -8.35 -23.69
CA ILE A 36 -16.44 -7.04 -23.32
C ILE A 36 -15.18 -7.22 -22.47
N LEU A 37 -14.14 -6.45 -22.81
CA LEU A 37 -12.84 -6.49 -22.15
C LEU A 37 -12.20 -5.10 -22.15
N VAL A 38 -11.07 -4.97 -21.46
CA VAL A 38 -10.23 -3.78 -21.49
C VAL A 38 -8.98 -4.04 -22.34
N LEU A 39 -8.67 -3.11 -23.25
CA LEU A 39 -7.40 -3.05 -23.96
C LEU A 39 -6.55 -1.91 -23.44
N LYS A 40 -5.40 -2.24 -22.84
CA LYS A 40 -4.33 -1.30 -22.48
C LYS A 40 -3.30 -1.32 -23.60
N LYS A 41 -3.23 -0.26 -24.40
CA LYS A 41 -2.35 -0.13 -25.58
C LYS A 41 -1.21 0.83 -25.32
N VAL A 42 0.01 0.51 -25.73
CA VAL A 42 1.12 1.48 -25.72
C VAL A 42 0.80 2.61 -26.70
N LEU A 43 1.00 3.87 -26.26
CA LEU A 43 0.82 5.01 -27.16
C LEU A 43 1.89 4.96 -28.27
N PRO A 44 1.57 5.36 -29.52
CA PRO A 44 2.50 5.32 -30.64
C PRO A 44 3.88 5.97 -30.33
N ALA A 45 3.87 7.09 -29.61
CA ALA A 45 5.07 7.85 -29.24
C ALA A 45 6.05 7.09 -28.31
N PHE A 46 5.62 5.97 -27.71
CA PHE A 46 6.43 5.17 -26.80
C PHE A 46 6.74 3.77 -27.31
N VAL A 47 6.29 3.42 -28.53
CA VAL A 47 6.51 2.09 -29.13
C VAL A 47 8.00 1.80 -29.35
N GLU A 48 8.78 2.80 -29.77
CA GLU A 48 10.23 2.64 -29.98
C GLU A 48 11.04 2.63 -28.68
N ASN A 49 10.42 3.00 -27.55
CA ASN A 49 11.08 2.97 -26.26
C ASN A 49 11.03 1.55 -25.68
N LYS A 50 12.08 0.77 -25.96
CA LYS A 50 12.20 -0.63 -25.52
C LYS A 50 11.99 -0.82 -24.01
N THR A 51 12.47 0.11 -23.18
CA THR A 51 12.27 0.05 -21.73
C THR A 51 10.79 0.05 -21.37
N PHE A 52 9.98 0.83 -22.08
CA PHE A 52 8.55 0.95 -21.80
C PHE A 52 7.74 -0.25 -22.27
N VAL A 53 8.09 -0.76 -23.44
CA VAL A 53 7.53 -2.01 -23.94
C VAL A 53 7.87 -3.17 -22.99
N GLU A 54 9.12 -3.29 -22.58
CA GLU A 54 9.57 -4.32 -21.65
C GLU A 54 8.85 -4.25 -20.30
N MET A 55 8.62 -3.06 -19.76
CA MET A 55 7.84 -2.85 -18.54
C MET A 55 6.40 -3.34 -18.69
N LEU A 56 5.71 -2.96 -19.77
CA LEU A 56 4.33 -3.40 -20.02
C LEU A 56 4.26 -4.92 -20.18
N LEU A 57 5.18 -5.51 -20.95
CA LEU A 57 5.21 -6.96 -21.15
C LEU A 57 5.59 -7.71 -19.86
N ALA A 58 6.43 -7.13 -19.01
CA ALA A 58 6.76 -7.70 -17.70
C ALA A 58 5.55 -7.67 -16.75
N GLU A 59 4.78 -6.59 -16.75
CA GLU A 59 3.49 -6.50 -16.05
C GLU A 59 2.51 -7.57 -16.55
N ALA A 60 2.38 -7.71 -17.87
CA ALA A 60 1.51 -8.73 -18.48
C ALA A 60 1.90 -10.15 -18.06
N ARG A 61 3.19 -10.49 -18.08
CA ARG A 61 3.70 -11.81 -17.68
C ARG A 61 3.46 -12.10 -16.21
N LEU A 62 3.65 -11.10 -15.35
CA LEU A 62 3.44 -11.23 -13.91
C LEU A 62 1.94 -11.41 -13.58
N CYS A 63 1.06 -10.64 -14.22
CA CYS A 63 -0.38 -10.78 -14.02
C CYS A 63 -0.97 -12.05 -14.67
N ALA A 64 -0.34 -12.60 -15.71
CA ALA A 64 -0.84 -13.80 -16.40
C ALA A 64 -0.80 -15.07 -15.53
N VAL A 65 0.11 -15.14 -14.55
CA VAL A 65 0.19 -16.28 -13.63
C VAL A 65 -0.72 -16.15 -12.42
N LEU A 66 -1.37 -14.99 -12.24
CA LEU A 66 -2.27 -14.71 -11.12
C LEU A 66 -3.71 -14.95 -11.54
N GLN A 67 -4.39 -15.86 -10.84
CA GLN A 67 -5.82 -16.12 -11.03
C GLN A 67 -6.52 -16.11 -9.67
N HIS A 68 -7.15 -14.98 -9.34
CA HIS A 68 -7.80 -14.78 -8.05
C HIS A 68 -9.01 -13.86 -8.17
N ALA A 69 -10.03 -14.06 -7.34
CA ALA A 69 -11.26 -13.27 -7.38
C ALA A 69 -10.99 -11.77 -7.16
N ASN A 70 -10.04 -11.43 -6.29
CA ASN A 70 -9.66 -10.06 -5.96
C ASN A 70 -8.49 -9.50 -6.80
N ILE A 71 -8.15 -10.12 -7.93
CA ILE A 71 -7.17 -9.59 -8.89
C ILE A 71 -7.84 -9.48 -10.26
N VAL A 72 -7.59 -8.40 -10.99
CA VAL A 72 -8.06 -8.25 -12.38
C VAL A 72 -7.35 -9.27 -13.27
N GLN A 73 -8.13 -10.10 -13.96
CA GLN A 73 -7.56 -11.14 -14.80
C GLN A 73 -6.94 -10.56 -16.07
N THR A 74 -5.67 -10.89 -16.34
CA THR A 74 -5.07 -10.68 -17.67
C THR A 74 -5.42 -11.87 -18.56
N TYR A 75 -5.96 -11.60 -19.76
CA TYR A 75 -6.32 -12.64 -20.71
C TYR A 75 -5.18 -12.94 -21.68
N GLU A 76 -4.57 -11.89 -22.25
CA GLU A 76 -3.49 -12.01 -23.22
C GLU A 76 -2.75 -10.70 -23.38
N ASN A 77 -1.58 -10.78 -24.00
CA ASN A 77 -0.83 -9.64 -24.50
C ASN A 77 -0.31 -9.96 -25.90
N GLY A 78 0.04 -8.94 -26.66
CA GLY A 78 0.55 -9.12 -28.00
C GLY A 78 0.93 -7.82 -28.67
N GLU A 79 1.14 -7.91 -29.98
CA GLU A 79 1.49 -6.80 -30.85
C GLU A 79 0.58 -6.86 -32.09
N ILE A 80 -0.02 -5.72 -32.43
CA ILE A 80 -0.79 -5.54 -33.67
C ILE A 80 -0.31 -4.26 -34.33
N ASP A 81 0.12 -4.34 -35.59
CA ASP A 81 0.60 -3.20 -36.38
C ASP A 81 1.68 -2.38 -35.66
N GLY A 82 2.64 -3.06 -35.01
CA GLY A 82 3.71 -2.44 -34.24
C GLY A 82 3.28 -1.88 -32.88
N GLN A 83 2.01 -1.99 -32.47
CA GLN A 83 1.53 -1.51 -31.18
C GLN A 83 1.32 -2.66 -30.20
N TYR A 84 2.07 -2.61 -29.09
CA TYR A 84 1.90 -3.55 -27.99
C TYR A 84 0.61 -3.29 -27.21
N TYR A 85 -0.03 -4.37 -26.77
CA TYR A 85 -1.25 -4.30 -25.97
C TYR A 85 -1.34 -5.40 -24.91
N ILE A 86 -2.17 -5.15 -23.91
CA ILE A 86 -2.65 -6.14 -22.94
C ILE A 86 -4.18 -6.13 -22.99
N ALA A 87 -4.79 -7.29 -23.16
CA ALA A 87 -6.22 -7.50 -22.99
C ALA A 87 -6.50 -8.11 -21.61
N MET A 88 -7.41 -7.48 -20.87
CA MET A 88 -7.72 -7.83 -19.49
C MET A 88 -9.22 -7.76 -19.22
N GLU A 89 -9.63 -8.32 -18.08
CA GLU A 89 -10.99 -8.28 -17.57
C GLU A 89 -11.53 -6.84 -17.53
N TYR A 90 -12.75 -6.66 -18.02
CA TYR A 90 -13.51 -5.43 -17.80
C TYR A 90 -14.33 -5.55 -16.52
N VAL A 91 -13.90 -4.86 -15.48
CA VAL A 91 -14.67 -4.72 -14.25
C VAL A 91 -15.66 -3.57 -14.44
N LYS A 92 -16.95 -3.90 -14.56
CA LYS A 92 -18.01 -2.91 -14.66
C LYS A 92 -18.25 -2.26 -13.29
N GLY A 93 -17.76 -1.04 -13.10
CA GLY A 93 -17.87 -0.30 -11.85
C GLY A 93 -16.90 0.87 -11.81
N TYR A 94 -16.35 1.16 -10.63
CA TYR A 94 -15.54 2.35 -10.37
C TYR A 94 -14.26 1.99 -9.63
N ASP A 95 -13.19 2.75 -9.88
CA ASP A 95 -12.03 2.73 -9.00
C ASP A 95 -12.34 3.41 -7.65
N LEU A 96 -11.63 3.00 -6.59
CA LEU A 96 -11.84 3.54 -5.24
C LEU A 96 -11.55 5.05 -5.19
N PHE A 97 -10.65 5.57 -6.03
CA PHE A 97 -10.40 7.00 -6.13
C PHE A 97 -11.65 7.80 -6.54
N LYS A 98 -12.38 7.34 -7.56
CA LYS A 98 -13.66 7.92 -7.98
C LYS A 98 -14.72 7.82 -6.89
N ILE A 99 -14.77 6.69 -6.17
CA ILE A 99 -15.72 6.50 -5.06
C ILE A 99 -15.43 7.50 -3.93
N LEU A 100 -14.16 7.64 -3.51
CA LEU A 100 -13.77 8.61 -2.48
C LEU A 100 -14.09 10.05 -2.90
N SER A 101 -13.83 10.38 -4.17
CA SER A 101 -14.14 11.70 -4.74
C SER A 101 -15.65 11.97 -4.73
N ARG A 102 -16.44 10.98 -5.14
CA ARG A 102 -17.90 11.04 -5.17
C ARG A 102 -18.51 11.24 -3.79
N VAL A 103 -18.09 10.44 -2.82
CA VAL A 103 -18.58 10.54 -1.43
C VAL A 103 -18.20 11.90 -0.82
N THR A 104 -17.02 12.43 -1.15
CA THR A 104 -16.59 13.77 -0.72
C THR A 104 -17.48 14.86 -1.31
N GLN A 105 -17.81 14.79 -2.61
CA GLN A 105 -18.71 15.74 -3.27
C GLN A 105 -20.12 15.73 -2.65
N LEU A 106 -20.62 14.54 -2.30
CA LEU A 106 -21.90 14.38 -1.60
C LEU A 106 -21.85 14.79 -0.12
N LYS A 107 -20.67 15.18 0.41
CA LYS A 107 -20.45 15.45 1.84
C LYS A 107 -20.87 14.28 2.75
N ARG A 108 -20.77 13.06 2.23
CA ARG A 108 -21.09 11.82 2.95
C ARG A 108 -19.82 11.19 3.52
N LYS A 109 -19.99 10.09 4.24
CA LYS A 109 -18.91 9.17 4.63
C LYS A 109 -19.17 7.80 4.06
N ILE A 110 -18.10 7.02 3.89
CA ILE A 110 -18.22 5.57 3.69
C ILE A 110 -18.41 4.95 5.07
N PRO A 111 -19.44 4.11 5.26
CA PRO A 111 -19.59 3.31 6.48
C PRO A 111 -18.30 2.54 6.83
N ALA A 112 -17.97 2.48 8.12
CA ALA A 112 -16.68 1.95 8.59
C ALA A 112 -16.51 0.48 8.18
N GLU A 113 -17.58 -0.30 8.28
CA GLU A 113 -17.66 -1.70 7.88
C GLU A 113 -17.39 -1.92 6.39
N LEU A 114 -17.80 -0.97 5.53
CA LEU A 114 -17.50 -1.04 4.09
C LEU A 114 -16.04 -0.70 3.82
N CYS A 115 -15.45 0.25 4.56
CA CYS A 115 -14.02 0.54 4.47
C CYS A 115 -13.18 -0.68 4.87
N LEU A 116 -13.55 -1.33 5.97
CA LEU A 116 -12.92 -2.56 6.45
C LEU A 116 -13.09 -3.70 5.44
N TYR A 117 -14.31 -3.90 4.91
CA TYR A 117 -14.57 -4.90 3.89
C TYR A 117 -13.70 -4.71 2.63
N ILE A 118 -13.62 -3.48 2.10
CA ILE A 118 -12.75 -3.17 0.94
C ILE A 118 -11.30 -3.51 1.26
N ALA A 119 -10.80 -3.09 2.43
CA ALA A 119 -9.41 -3.37 2.84
C ALA A 119 -9.13 -4.87 2.98
N ALA A 120 -10.07 -5.64 3.55
CA ALA A 120 -9.96 -7.10 3.67
C ALA A 120 -9.91 -7.78 2.29
N GLU A 121 -10.77 -7.38 1.35
CA GLU A 121 -10.77 -7.96 0.00
C GLU A 121 -9.50 -7.61 -0.79
N VAL A 122 -8.98 -6.40 -0.65
CA VAL A 122 -7.68 -6.02 -1.24
C VAL A 122 -6.55 -6.84 -0.63
N ALA A 123 -6.55 -7.04 0.70
CA ALA A 123 -5.55 -7.84 1.40
C ALA A 123 -5.55 -9.30 0.91
N LYS A 124 -6.71 -9.92 0.64
CA LYS A 124 -6.79 -11.26 0.02
C LYS A 124 -6.10 -11.32 -1.34
N GLY A 125 -6.35 -10.33 -2.19
CA GLY A 125 -5.68 -10.24 -3.50
C GLY A 125 -4.17 -10.08 -3.38
N LEU A 126 -3.72 -9.21 -2.46
CA LEU A 126 -2.29 -9.00 -2.22
C LEU A 126 -1.61 -10.26 -1.68
N ASP A 127 -2.21 -10.93 -0.70
CA ASP A 127 -1.66 -12.14 -0.09
C ASP A 127 -1.49 -13.27 -1.12
N TYR A 128 -2.50 -13.47 -1.99
CA TYR A 128 -2.42 -14.44 -3.08
C TYR A 128 -1.23 -14.15 -4.01
N ALA A 129 -0.99 -12.89 -4.36
CA ALA A 129 0.17 -12.52 -5.18
C ALA A 129 1.49 -12.70 -4.41
N HIS A 130 1.56 -12.26 -3.15
CA HIS A 130 2.74 -12.36 -2.29
C HIS A 130 3.21 -13.81 -2.10
N THR A 131 2.25 -14.74 -2.01
CA THR A 131 2.49 -16.17 -1.77
C THR A 131 2.53 -17.02 -3.04
N ALA A 132 2.36 -16.40 -4.22
CA ALA A 132 2.33 -17.09 -5.50
C ALA A 132 3.62 -17.87 -5.77
N LYS A 133 3.47 -19.05 -6.37
CA LYS A 133 4.56 -19.97 -6.71
C LYS A 133 4.53 -20.32 -8.20
N ASP A 134 5.70 -20.59 -8.75
CA ASP A 134 5.80 -21.13 -10.11
C ASP A 134 5.40 -22.61 -10.18
N HIS A 135 5.41 -23.18 -11.39
CA HIS A 135 5.09 -24.59 -11.62
C HIS A 135 6.04 -25.57 -10.92
N GLN A 136 7.22 -25.11 -10.47
CA GLN A 136 8.16 -25.91 -9.68
C GLN A 136 7.99 -25.68 -8.16
N GLY A 137 6.98 -24.92 -7.73
CA GLY A 137 6.70 -24.63 -6.33
C GLY A 137 7.62 -23.57 -5.73
N ARG A 138 8.43 -22.87 -6.53
CA ARG A 138 9.33 -21.81 -6.05
C ARG A 138 8.55 -20.50 -5.88
N PRO A 139 8.76 -19.74 -4.80
CA PRO A 139 8.07 -18.48 -4.58
C PRO A 139 8.44 -17.45 -5.66
N LEU A 140 7.42 -16.81 -6.23
CA LEU A 140 7.59 -15.74 -7.22
C LEU A 140 7.91 -14.38 -6.57
N ASN A 141 7.67 -14.23 -5.26
CA ASN A 141 7.94 -13.03 -4.47
C ASN A 141 7.38 -11.75 -5.13
N ILE A 142 6.14 -11.84 -5.62
CA ILE A 142 5.48 -10.72 -6.28
C ILE A 142 5.12 -9.68 -5.21
N ILE A 143 5.52 -8.44 -5.45
CA ILE A 143 5.14 -7.27 -4.63
C ILE A 143 4.41 -6.32 -5.58
N HIS A 144 3.26 -5.79 -5.17
CA HIS A 144 2.45 -4.90 -5.99
C HIS A 144 3.14 -3.55 -6.22
N ARG A 145 3.77 -2.98 -5.20
CA ARG A 145 4.56 -1.72 -5.23
C ARG A 145 3.78 -0.44 -5.45
N ASP A 146 2.61 -0.51 -6.10
CA ASP A 146 1.76 0.65 -6.43
C ASP A 146 0.33 0.54 -5.88
N VAL A 147 0.17 0.06 -4.64
CA VAL A 147 -1.16 -0.05 -4.03
C VAL A 147 -1.71 1.36 -3.77
N SER A 148 -2.76 1.73 -4.50
CA SER A 148 -3.38 3.07 -4.45
C SER A 148 -4.87 2.98 -4.80
N PRO A 149 -5.71 3.96 -4.44
CA PRO A 149 -7.14 3.91 -4.73
C PRO A 149 -7.49 3.86 -6.23
N SER A 150 -6.62 4.36 -7.11
CA SER A 150 -6.83 4.23 -8.57
C SER A 150 -6.61 2.82 -9.10
N ASN A 151 -5.95 1.96 -8.32
CA ASN A 151 -5.60 0.59 -8.68
C ASN A 151 -6.47 -0.45 -7.93
N ILE A 152 -7.53 0.01 -7.26
CA ILE A 152 -8.55 -0.83 -6.61
C ILE A 152 -9.87 -0.57 -7.33
N LEU A 153 -10.36 -1.56 -8.07
CA LEU A 153 -11.64 -1.54 -8.75
C LEU A 153 -12.71 -2.16 -7.88
N ILE A 154 -13.90 -1.57 -7.91
CA ILE A 154 -15.08 -2.09 -7.23
C ILE A 154 -16.20 -2.18 -8.26
N SER A 155 -16.69 -3.40 -8.49
CA SER A 155 -17.77 -3.64 -9.45
C SER A 155 -19.11 -3.12 -8.93
N GLU A 156 -20.07 -2.94 -9.83
CA GLU A 156 -21.48 -2.64 -9.46
C GLU A 156 -22.11 -3.74 -8.59
N THR A 157 -21.58 -4.97 -8.63
CA THR A 157 -21.99 -6.09 -7.78
C THR A 157 -21.20 -6.17 -6.46
N GLY A 158 -20.33 -5.19 -6.19
CA GLY A 158 -19.56 -5.04 -4.96
C GLY A 158 -18.33 -5.95 -4.86
N GLU A 159 -17.87 -6.53 -5.97
CA GLU A 159 -16.61 -7.28 -6.01
C GLU A 159 -15.43 -6.31 -6.02
N VAL A 160 -14.42 -6.57 -5.19
CA VAL A 160 -13.23 -5.71 -5.06
C VAL A 160 -12.05 -6.40 -5.72
N LYS A 161 -11.38 -5.72 -6.66
CA LYS A 161 -10.27 -6.25 -7.45
C LYS A 161 -9.10 -5.29 -7.49
N VAL A 162 -7.88 -5.81 -7.31
CA VAL A 162 -6.64 -5.06 -7.47
C VAL A 162 -6.14 -5.19 -8.91
N MET A 163 -5.57 -4.11 -9.46
CA MET A 163 -5.03 -4.07 -10.83
C MET A 163 -3.66 -3.38 -10.88
N ASP A 164 -2.97 -3.50 -12.02
CA ASP A 164 -1.72 -2.78 -12.32
C ASP A 164 -0.61 -2.99 -11.27
N PHE A 165 -0.12 -4.23 -11.16
CA PHE A 165 1.08 -4.53 -10.38
C PHE A 165 2.25 -3.71 -10.95
N GLY A 166 2.81 -2.83 -10.13
CA GLY A 166 3.68 -1.70 -10.51
C GLY A 166 5.09 -2.09 -10.98
N VAL A 167 5.19 -2.99 -11.96
CA VAL A 167 6.45 -3.48 -12.53
C VAL A 167 7.26 -2.33 -13.14
N ALA A 168 6.60 -1.29 -13.66
CA ALA A 168 7.23 -0.09 -14.20
C ALA A 168 8.13 0.67 -13.18
N ARG A 169 7.87 0.57 -11.87
CA ARG A 169 8.70 1.24 -10.85
C ARG A 169 10.00 0.46 -10.58
N ALA A 170 9.99 -0.87 -10.72
CA ALA A 170 11.14 -1.74 -10.47
C ALA A 170 12.37 -1.44 -11.34
N THR A 171 12.12 -1.07 -12.60
CA THR A 171 13.15 -0.77 -13.61
C THR A 171 13.61 0.69 -13.57
N MET A 172 12.78 1.61 -13.07
CA MET A 172 13.13 3.03 -12.90
C MET A 172 14.02 3.30 -11.68
N ASP A 173 14.04 2.38 -10.70
CA ASP A 173 14.87 2.51 -9.50
C ASP A 173 16.40 2.34 -9.79
N GLY A 174 16.79 1.95 -11.02
CA GLY A 174 18.19 1.76 -11.42
C GLY A 174 18.79 2.86 -12.31
N THR A 175 18.00 3.50 -13.17
CA THR A 175 18.52 4.43 -14.18
C THR A 175 17.44 5.37 -14.70
N THR A 176 17.77 6.67 -14.76
CA THR A 176 17.05 7.81 -15.38
C THR A 176 16.10 8.61 -14.47
N ASN A 177 16.60 9.77 -14.03
CA ASN A 177 15.89 10.84 -13.32
C ASN A 177 15.04 11.74 -14.26
N GLU A 178 14.93 11.42 -15.54
CA GLU A 178 14.48 12.39 -16.56
C GLU A 178 12.95 12.40 -16.78
N ASN A 179 12.23 11.37 -16.35
CA ASN A 179 10.78 11.25 -16.59
C ASN A 179 9.88 11.50 -15.37
N ARG A 180 10.40 12.09 -14.28
CA ARG A 180 9.57 12.55 -13.14
C ARG A 180 8.71 13.78 -13.46
N SER A 181 8.80 14.28 -14.69
CA SER A 181 8.26 15.56 -15.17
C SER A 181 6.84 15.48 -15.76
N ARG A 182 5.90 14.77 -15.12
CA ARG A 182 4.46 14.92 -15.43
C ARG A 182 3.69 15.27 -14.15
N ALA A 183 3.59 16.58 -13.93
CA ALA A 183 2.96 17.22 -12.78
C ALA A 183 1.44 16.98 -12.77
N GLY A 184 0.96 16.25 -11.77
CA GLY A 184 -0.47 16.03 -11.53
C GLY A 184 -0.77 14.64 -10.97
N VAL A 185 -0.58 13.62 -11.79
CA VAL A 185 -0.85 12.21 -11.41
C VAL A 185 0.22 11.65 -10.47
N LEU A 186 1.48 12.05 -10.65
CA LEU A 186 2.57 11.58 -9.78
C LEU A 186 2.44 12.12 -8.34
N LYS A 187 1.97 13.36 -8.17
CA LYS A 187 1.75 13.97 -6.84
C LYS A 187 0.77 13.17 -5.97
N GLY A 188 -0.27 12.60 -6.58
CA GLY A 188 -1.29 11.82 -5.86
C GLY A 188 -0.82 10.42 -5.43
N LYS A 189 0.10 9.80 -6.17
CA LYS A 189 0.60 8.45 -5.88
C LYS A 189 1.74 8.44 -4.85
N LEU A 190 2.54 9.51 -4.77
CA LEU A 190 3.60 9.65 -3.76
C LEU A 190 3.09 9.42 -2.34
N GLY A 191 1.86 9.88 -2.05
CA GLY A 191 1.22 9.78 -0.74
C GLY A 191 0.93 8.37 -0.23
N TYR A 192 1.09 7.33 -1.06
CA TYR A 192 0.87 5.93 -0.70
C TYR A 192 2.16 5.11 -0.56
N MET A 193 3.34 5.72 -0.75
CA MET A 193 4.60 4.99 -0.59
C MET A 193 4.88 4.64 0.87
N SER A 194 5.64 3.57 1.07
CA SER A 194 6.14 3.19 2.39
C SER A 194 7.42 3.97 2.79
N PRO A 195 7.75 4.04 4.10
CA PRO A 195 8.97 4.69 4.59
C PRO A 195 10.25 4.14 3.92
N GLU A 196 10.33 2.83 3.75
CA GLU A 196 11.45 2.14 3.10
C GLU A 196 11.56 2.48 1.61
N GLN A 197 10.43 2.63 0.90
CA GLN A 197 10.43 3.09 -0.50
C GLN A 197 10.92 4.54 -0.62
N VAL A 198 10.47 5.43 0.26
CA VAL A 198 10.89 6.85 0.25
C VAL A 198 12.36 7.02 0.60
N THR A 199 12.89 6.16 1.45
CA THR A 199 14.31 6.21 1.90
C THR A 199 15.25 5.39 1.01
N GLY A 200 14.72 4.69 0.00
CA GLY A 200 15.50 3.82 -0.88
C GLY A 200 16.11 2.61 -0.17
N GLN A 201 15.50 2.18 0.94
CA GLN A 201 15.88 0.94 1.62
C GLN A 201 15.29 -0.27 0.89
N PRO A 202 15.91 -1.46 1.04
CA PRO A 202 15.27 -2.70 0.60
C PRO A 202 13.88 -2.82 1.22
N PHE A 203 12.91 -3.25 0.42
CA PHE A 203 11.53 -3.40 0.82
C PHE A 203 10.99 -4.76 0.40
N ASP A 204 9.95 -5.20 1.09
CA ASP A 204 9.27 -6.48 0.86
C ASP A 204 7.75 -6.27 0.74
N LEU A 205 7.00 -7.38 0.82
CA LEU A 205 5.54 -7.40 0.76
C LEU A 205 4.86 -6.48 1.80
N ARG A 206 5.53 -6.14 2.90
CA ARG A 206 4.96 -5.30 3.98
C ARG A 206 4.89 -3.83 3.58
N SER A 207 5.53 -3.43 2.49
CA SER A 207 5.28 -2.13 1.85
C SER A 207 3.86 -2.03 1.29
N ASP A 208 3.32 -3.11 0.73
CA ASP A 208 1.94 -3.11 0.21
C ASP A 208 0.93 -3.01 1.37
N ILE A 209 1.22 -3.65 2.51
CA ILE A 209 0.41 -3.57 3.73
C ILE A 209 0.38 -2.13 4.26
N PHE A 210 1.52 -1.45 4.31
CA PHE A 210 1.58 -0.03 4.72
C PHE A 210 0.71 0.84 3.81
N SER A 211 0.85 0.64 2.49
CA SER A 211 0.07 1.35 1.48
C SER A 211 -1.44 1.11 1.66
N LEU A 212 -1.85 -0.13 1.93
CA LEU A 212 -3.24 -0.48 2.21
C LEU A 212 -3.74 0.14 3.52
N GLY A 213 -2.90 0.24 4.56
CA GLY A 213 -3.21 0.97 5.79
C GLY A 213 -3.51 2.46 5.54
N ILE A 214 -2.78 3.09 4.61
CA ILE A 214 -3.06 4.49 4.19
C ILE A 214 -4.44 4.57 3.53
N ILE A 215 -4.77 3.63 2.66
CA ILE A 215 -6.06 3.58 1.95
C ILE A 215 -7.22 3.35 2.91
N LEU A 216 -7.06 2.47 3.91
CA LEU A 216 -8.07 2.26 4.95
C LEU A 216 -8.32 3.54 5.75
N TYR A 217 -7.25 4.21 6.19
CA TYR A 217 -7.35 5.50 6.87
C TYR A 217 -8.06 6.54 6.01
N GLU A 218 -7.67 6.67 4.74
CA GLU A 218 -8.26 7.65 3.82
C GLU A 218 -9.73 7.34 3.55
N SER A 219 -10.10 6.06 3.42
CA SER A 219 -11.49 5.66 3.18
C SER A 219 -12.41 6.04 4.34
N MET A 220 -11.92 5.90 5.57
CA MET A 220 -12.66 6.25 6.79
C MET A 220 -12.75 7.75 7.04
N THR A 221 -11.73 8.51 6.65
CA THR A 221 -11.60 9.93 7.00
C THR A 221 -11.86 10.89 5.85
N LEU A 222 -11.80 10.40 4.61
CA LEU A 222 -11.72 11.17 3.36
C LEU A 222 -10.55 12.18 3.36
N LYS A 223 -9.50 11.90 4.14
CA LYS A 223 -8.30 12.74 4.24
C LYS A 223 -7.05 11.93 3.89
N ARG A 224 -6.19 12.54 3.08
CA ARG A 224 -4.86 12.00 2.77
C ARG A 224 -3.98 12.02 4.02
N LEU A 225 -3.50 10.85 4.44
CA LEU A 225 -2.78 10.69 5.72
C LEU A 225 -1.49 11.52 5.80
N PHE A 226 -0.63 11.38 4.79
CA PHE A 226 0.73 11.96 4.77
C PHE A 226 0.90 13.16 3.83
N LEU A 227 -0.15 13.59 3.13
CA LEU A 227 -0.05 14.71 2.18
C LEU A 227 0.41 16.00 2.89
N GLY A 228 1.55 16.52 2.45
CA GLY A 228 2.09 17.82 2.84
C GLY A 228 1.75 18.92 1.83
N ARG A 229 2.21 20.14 2.09
CA ARG A 229 2.05 21.29 1.17
C ARG A 229 2.94 21.16 -0.07
N THR A 230 4.03 20.40 0.07
CA THR A 230 4.98 20.10 -1.01
C THR A 230 5.23 18.61 -1.12
N ASP A 231 5.77 18.18 -2.27
CA ASP A 231 6.15 16.79 -2.48
C ASP A 231 7.24 16.36 -1.48
N LEU A 232 8.21 17.23 -1.19
CA LEU A 232 9.24 16.98 -0.18
C LEU A 232 8.65 16.81 1.22
N GLU A 233 7.70 17.66 1.61
CA GLU A 233 7.01 17.54 2.91
C GLU A 233 6.21 16.24 2.99
N THR A 234 5.57 15.83 1.89
CA THR A 234 4.85 14.54 1.82
C THR A 234 5.80 13.37 2.04
N LEU A 235 6.96 13.37 1.38
CA LEU A 235 7.99 12.34 1.56
C LEU A 235 8.55 12.32 2.99
N VAL A 236 8.76 13.49 3.60
CA VAL A 236 9.19 13.58 5.01
C VAL A 236 8.13 13.02 5.95
N ASN A 237 6.84 13.32 5.73
CA ASN A 237 5.74 12.80 6.53
C ASN A 237 5.65 11.27 6.44
N ILE A 238 5.81 10.70 5.23
CA ILE A 238 5.85 9.25 5.02
C ILE A 238 7.04 8.63 5.75
N ARG A 239 8.25 9.18 5.56
CA ARG A 239 9.47 8.71 6.21
C ARG A 239 9.32 8.65 7.74
N ASP A 240 8.73 9.69 8.32
CA ASP A 240 8.58 9.80 9.77
C ASP A 240 7.43 8.93 10.30
N ALA A 241 6.41 8.64 9.47
CA ALA A 241 5.24 7.81 9.78
C ALA A 241 4.57 8.13 11.13
N LYS A 242 4.55 9.41 11.52
CA LYS A 242 3.89 9.86 12.76
C LYS A 242 2.39 10.00 12.52
N ILE A 243 1.60 9.08 13.08
CA ILE A 243 0.15 8.99 12.83
C ILE A 243 -0.73 9.30 14.05
N GLU A 244 -0.21 9.23 15.28
CA GLU A 244 -1.04 9.36 16.50
C GLU A 244 -1.80 10.69 16.57
N HIS A 245 -1.17 11.81 16.19
CA HIS A 245 -1.82 13.12 16.18
C HIS A 245 -2.96 13.22 15.16
N LYS A 246 -3.01 12.32 14.18
CA LYS A 246 -4.08 12.23 13.19
C LYS A 246 -5.32 11.56 13.77
N PHE A 247 -5.15 10.55 14.62
CA PHE A 247 -6.26 9.87 15.29
C PHE A 247 -7.00 10.78 16.28
N HIS A 248 -6.31 11.70 16.97
CA HIS A 248 -6.96 12.67 17.85
C HIS A 248 -8.00 13.54 17.13
N LYS A 249 -7.84 13.80 15.83
CA LYS A 249 -8.80 14.57 15.01
C LYS A 249 -9.97 13.72 14.51
N HIS A 250 -9.91 12.41 14.68
CA HIS A 250 -10.88 11.43 14.19
C HIS A 250 -11.29 10.50 15.34
N SER A 251 -11.82 11.10 16.41
CA SER A 251 -12.27 10.40 17.62
C SER A 251 -13.34 9.34 17.35
N TYR A 252 -14.09 9.47 16.24
CA TYR A 252 -15.12 8.54 15.77
C TYR A 252 -14.58 7.21 15.20
N ILE A 253 -13.27 7.10 14.95
CA ILE A 253 -12.65 5.81 14.60
C ILE A 253 -12.46 5.03 15.89
N GLU A 254 -13.04 3.83 15.97
CA GLU A 254 -12.93 2.97 17.15
C GLU A 254 -11.48 2.57 17.45
N GLU A 255 -11.19 2.32 18.73
CA GLU A 255 -9.83 1.99 19.17
C GLU A 255 -9.32 0.67 18.58
N SER A 256 -10.22 -0.28 18.37
CA SER A 256 -9.94 -1.56 17.70
C SER A 256 -9.43 -1.35 16.27
N VAL A 257 -10.09 -0.48 15.51
CA VAL A 257 -9.66 -0.08 14.16
C VAL A 257 -8.35 0.71 14.19
N ARG A 258 -8.16 1.58 15.19
CA ARG A 258 -6.89 2.30 15.36
C ARG A 258 -5.73 1.34 15.65
N ALA A 259 -5.95 0.28 16.42
CA ALA A 259 -4.91 -0.73 16.66
C ALA A 259 -4.45 -1.40 15.35
N VAL A 260 -5.40 -1.77 14.49
CA VAL A 260 -5.12 -2.29 13.14
C VAL A 260 -4.33 -1.29 12.30
N LEU A 261 -4.79 -0.03 12.26
CA LEU A 261 -4.09 1.03 11.53
C LEU A 261 -2.67 1.28 12.08
N ARG A 262 -2.47 1.29 13.40
CA ARG A 262 -1.15 1.47 14.01
C ARG A 262 -0.17 0.38 13.62
N ARG A 263 -0.62 -0.87 13.60
CA ARG A 263 0.22 -2.00 13.19
C ARG A 263 0.52 -1.96 11.69
N ALA A 264 -0.48 -1.74 10.83
CA ALA A 264 -0.26 -1.64 9.39
C ALA A 264 0.65 -0.46 8.99
N LEU A 265 0.52 0.67 9.68
CA LEU A 265 1.24 1.92 9.43
C LEU A 265 2.48 2.09 10.31
N ALA A 266 2.96 1.03 10.98
CA ALA A 266 4.18 1.10 11.76
C ALA A 266 5.35 1.52 10.86
N ARG A 267 6.21 2.43 11.35
CA ARG A 267 7.33 2.96 10.57
C ARG A 267 8.26 1.84 10.12
N GLU A 268 8.72 1.02 11.06
CA GLU A 268 9.61 -0.10 10.81
C GLU A 268 8.80 -1.29 10.28
N SER A 269 9.20 -1.84 9.12
CA SER A 269 8.45 -2.94 8.46
C SER A 269 8.36 -4.21 9.31
N LYS A 270 9.29 -4.41 10.25
CA LYS A 270 9.28 -5.55 11.20
C LYS A 270 8.14 -5.48 12.22
N ASP A 271 7.65 -4.29 12.52
CA ASP A 271 6.59 -4.06 13.51
C ASP A 271 5.19 -4.10 12.86
N ARG A 272 5.13 -4.27 11.53
CA ARG A 272 3.90 -4.45 10.77
C ARG A 272 3.41 -5.90 10.81
N TYR A 273 2.26 -6.13 10.21
CA TYR A 273 1.78 -7.47 9.89
C TYR A 273 2.81 -8.24 9.07
N ALA A 274 2.98 -9.54 9.36
CA ALA A 274 3.97 -10.36 8.69
C ALA A 274 3.53 -10.73 7.27
N SER A 275 2.22 -10.86 7.04
CA SER A 275 1.56 -11.12 5.76
C SER A 275 0.32 -10.25 5.57
N ALA A 276 -0.18 -10.16 4.33
CA ALA A 276 -1.45 -9.50 4.05
C ALA A 276 -2.65 -10.31 4.58
N LEU A 277 -2.52 -11.64 4.68
CA LEU A 277 -3.48 -12.50 5.38
C LEU A 277 -3.65 -12.10 6.86
N ASP A 278 -2.56 -11.91 7.60
CA ASP A 278 -2.66 -11.52 9.02
C ASP A 278 -3.41 -10.19 9.20
N PHE A 279 -3.22 -9.25 8.27
CA PHE A 279 -3.95 -7.97 8.25
C PHE A 279 -5.44 -8.17 7.96
N GLN A 280 -5.76 -9.07 7.02
CA GLN A 280 -7.14 -9.42 6.70
C GLN A 280 -7.85 -10.14 7.86
N ASP A 281 -7.16 -11.04 8.54
CA ASP A 281 -7.70 -11.80 9.68
C ASP A 281 -8.07 -10.87 10.85
N ASP A 282 -7.21 -9.91 11.18
CA ASP A 282 -7.51 -8.90 12.19
C ASP A 282 -8.76 -8.08 11.80
N ILE A 283 -8.84 -7.60 10.54
CA ILE A 283 -10.01 -6.85 10.05
C ILE A 283 -11.29 -7.70 10.11
N THR A 284 -11.19 -8.97 9.72
CA THR A 284 -12.34 -9.88 9.67
C THR A 284 -12.84 -10.20 11.07
N SER A 285 -11.92 -10.36 12.02
CA SER A 285 -12.22 -10.49 13.45
C SER A 285 -13.00 -9.27 13.96
N LEU A 286 -12.58 -8.05 13.60
CA LEU A 286 -13.29 -6.83 13.98
C LEU A 286 -14.73 -6.79 13.44
N LEU A 287 -14.92 -7.12 12.16
CA LEU A 287 -16.25 -7.16 11.53
C LEU A 287 -17.17 -8.17 12.22
N PHE A 288 -16.62 -9.31 12.63
CA PHE A 288 -17.35 -10.36 13.35
C PHE A 288 -17.72 -9.94 14.78
N GLU A 289 -16.79 -9.36 15.53
CA GLU A 289 -16.99 -8.86 16.90
C GLU A 289 -18.07 -7.77 16.96
N GLN A 290 -18.08 -6.87 15.97
CA GLN A 290 -19.10 -5.84 15.80
C GLN A 290 -20.45 -6.40 15.32
N LYS A 291 -20.56 -7.73 15.12
CA LYS A 291 -21.75 -8.44 14.58
C LYS A 291 -22.24 -7.81 13.29
N THR A 292 -21.32 -7.29 12.48
CA THR A 292 -21.66 -6.54 11.28
C THR A 292 -21.64 -7.46 10.07
N ALA A 293 -22.83 -7.75 9.55
CA ALA A 293 -22.99 -8.54 8.33
C ALA A 293 -22.71 -7.67 7.09
N VAL A 294 -21.42 -7.50 6.76
CA VAL A 294 -20.98 -6.81 5.55
C VAL A 294 -20.61 -7.83 4.46
N THR A 295 -21.11 -7.60 3.25
CA THR A 295 -20.86 -8.46 2.08
C THR A 295 -20.68 -7.59 0.83
N ASN A 296 -20.31 -8.20 -0.29
CA ASN A 296 -20.32 -7.53 -1.60
C ASN A 296 -21.70 -6.90 -1.91
N ARG A 297 -22.81 -7.54 -1.50
CA ARG A 297 -24.16 -6.96 -1.66
C ARG A 297 -24.34 -5.66 -0.89
N SER A 298 -23.78 -5.56 0.31
CA SER A 298 -23.82 -4.33 1.12
C SER A 298 -23.06 -3.20 0.41
N LEU A 299 -21.90 -3.52 -0.16
CA LEU A 299 -21.10 -2.58 -0.95
C LEU A 299 -21.81 -2.16 -2.25
N ALA A 300 -22.38 -3.11 -2.98
CA ALA A 300 -23.16 -2.87 -4.19
C ALA A 300 -24.32 -1.89 -3.94
N LYS A 301 -25.09 -2.13 -2.86
CA LYS A 301 -26.19 -1.26 -2.45
C LYS A 301 -25.72 0.16 -2.15
N TYR A 302 -24.60 0.30 -1.44
CA TYR A 302 -24.02 1.60 -1.14
C TYR A 302 -23.56 2.35 -2.40
N LEU A 303 -22.96 1.64 -3.36
CA LEU A 303 -22.55 2.22 -4.64
C LEU A 303 -23.76 2.71 -5.44
N ASP A 304 -24.80 1.89 -5.56
CA ASP A 304 -26.04 2.26 -6.24
C ASP A 304 -26.64 3.54 -5.64
N GLU A 305 -26.64 3.65 -4.31
CA GLU A 305 -27.13 4.82 -3.59
C GLU A 305 -26.32 6.08 -3.93
N ILE A 306 -24.99 6.06 -3.77
CA ILE A 306 -24.17 7.27 -3.96
C ILE A 306 -24.05 7.69 -5.44
N PHE A 307 -24.19 6.77 -6.40
CA PHE A 307 -24.10 7.10 -7.82
C PHE A 307 -25.46 7.46 -8.43
N SER A 308 -26.58 7.11 -7.78
CA SER A 308 -27.92 7.56 -8.17
C SER A 308 -28.31 8.92 -7.59
N GLU A 309 -27.66 9.35 -6.51
CA GLU A 309 -27.92 10.65 -5.86
C GLU A 309 -27.48 11.83 -6.74
N GLU A 310 -28.16 12.99 -6.68
CA GLU A 310 -27.65 14.20 -7.34
C GLU A 310 -26.59 14.87 -6.46
N ILE A 311 -25.57 15.49 -7.06
CA ILE A 311 -24.60 16.26 -6.29
C ILE A 311 -25.32 17.52 -5.80
N PRO A 312 -25.33 17.82 -4.49
CA PRO A 312 -25.88 19.08 -4.00
C PRO A 312 -25.20 20.25 -4.72
N GLU A 313 -25.97 21.23 -5.21
CA GLU A 313 -25.39 22.44 -5.78
C GLU A 313 -24.38 23.03 -4.79
N VAL A 314 -23.12 23.15 -5.23
CA VAL A 314 -22.04 23.67 -4.41
C VAL A 314 -21.91 25.16 -4.72
N ASP A 315 -22.08 26.02 -3.70
CA ASP A 315 -21.56 27.39 -3.77
C ASP A 315 -20.09 27.33 -4.21
N ALA A 316 -19.75 28.03 -5.29
CA ALA A 316 -18.53 27.86 -6.08
C ALA A 316 -17.19 28.00 -5.31
N ASP A 317 -17.22 28.37 -4.04
CA ASP A 317 -16.06 28.72 -3.22
C ASP A 317 -15.38 27.53 -2.49
N ASN A 318 -15.96 26.32 -2.50
CA ASN A 318 -15.42 25.18 -1.72
C ASN A 318 -15.16 23.88 -2.53
N ALA A 319 -15.11 23.96 -3.85
CA ALA A 319 -14.71 22.81 -4.68
C ALA A 319 -13.23 22.46 -4.44
N LEU A 320 -12.94 21.18 -4.20
CA LEU A 320 -11.59 20.65 -4.46
C LEU A 320 -11.25 21.00 -5.92
N PRO A 321 -10.03 21.49 -6.22
CA PRO A 321 -9.71 21.94 -7.57
C PRO A 321 -9.98 20.82 -8.56
N GLU A 322 -10.96 21.04 -9.43
CA GLU A 322 -11.21 20.17 -10.57
C GLU A 322 -9.89 20.04 -11.35
N GLN A 323 -9.43 18.82 -11.54
CA GLN A 323 -8.59 18.57 -12.69
C GLN A 323 -9.50 18.65 -13.91
N LYS A 324 -9.65 19.86 -14.45
CA LYS A 324 -10.09 20.02 -15.83
C LYS A 324 -9.15 19.17 -16.68
N THR A 325 -9.70 18.20 -17.38
CA THR A 325 -9.04 17.59 -18.54
C THR A 325 -8.53 18.75 -19.38
N PRO A 326 -7.21 18.91 -19.60
CA PRO A 326 -6.74 20.01 -20.42
C PRO A 326 -7.43 19.90 -21.78
N PRO A 327 -8.07 20.97 -22.30
CA PRO A 327 -8.44 20.96 -23.70
C PRO A 327 -7.18 20.62 -24.48
N ALA A 328 -7.29 19.72 -25.47
CA ALA A 328 -6.19 19.31 -26.30
C ALA A 328 -5.50 20.57 -26.85
N ARG A 329 -4.35 20.92 -26.27
CA ARG A 329 -3.61 22.09 -26.68
C ARG A 329 -2.99 21.72 -28.02
N LYS A 330 -3.35 22.46 -29.08
CA LYS A 330 -2.57 22.43 -30.31
C LYS A 330 -1.13 22.73 -29.93
N VAL A 331 -0.22 21.86 -30.36
CA VAL A 331 1.21 22.00 -30.10
C VAL A 331 1.68 23.18 -30.94
N ASP A 332 1.84 24.34 -30.30
CA ASP A 332 2.57 25.45 -30.89
C ASP A 332 4.06 25.18 -30.67
N GLU A 333 4.82 25.17 -31.76
CA GLU A 333 6.20 24.68 -31.83
C GLU A 333 7.26 25.59 -31.17
N ASN A 334 6.88 26.59 -30.37
CA ASN A 334 7.83 27.50 -29.71
C ASN A 334 7.29 28.03 -28.36
N GLY A 335 7.73 27.46 -27.22
CA GLY A 335 7.44 27.94 -25.85
C GLY A 335 8.30 27.23 -24.79
N PRO A 336 8.58 27.86 -23.63
CA PRO A 336 9.89 27.78 -22.96
C PRO A 336 10.17 26.48 -22.21
N SER A 337 11.40 25.99 -22.36
CA SER A 337 11.96 24.85 -21.63
C SER A 337 12.32 25.26 -20.19
N LEU A 338 11.60 24.72 -19.20
CA LEU A 338 12.03 24.77 -17.81
C LEU A 338 12.95 23.58 -17.54
N THR A 339 14.22 23.75 -17.93
CA THR A 339 15.34 22.90 -17.53
C THR A 339 16.06 23.57 -16.37
N PHE A 340 16.30 22.85 -15.28
CA PHE A 340 17.24 23.32 -14.25
C PHE A 340 18.61 23.51 -14.89
N SER A 341 19.26 24.64 -14.61
CA SER A 341 20.59 24.89 -15.15
C SER A 341 21.57 23.82 -14.62
N PRO A 342 22.58 23.42 -15.40
CA PRO A 342 23.63 22.51 -14.93
C PRO A 342 24.32 22.97 -13.64
N THR A 343 24.25 24.26 -13.31
CA THR A 343 24.80 24.88 -12.10
C THR A 343 23.95 24.58 -10.86
N GLU A 344 22.62 24.68 -10.97
CA GLU A 344 21.68 24.37 -9.88
C GLU A 344 21.72 22.88 -9.52
N LEU A 345 21.88 22.01 -10.52
CA LEU A 345 22.05 20.57 -10.33
C LEU A 345 23.36 20.23 -9.60
N ARG A 346 24.45 20.95 -9.88
CA ARG A 346 25.73 20.77 -9.17
C ARG A 346 25.67 21.22 -7.72
N GLN A 347 24.95 22.32 -7.43
CA GLN A 347 24.75 22.79 -6.05
C GLN A 347 23.95 21.77 -5.23
N HIS A 348 22.90 21.19 -5.81
CA HIS A 348 22.10 20.16 -5.13
C HIS A 348 22.89 18.87 -4.84
N GLN A 349 23.77 18.47 -5.77
CA GLN A 349 24.67 17.33 -5.57
C GLN A 349 25.75 17.59 -4.52
N ALA A 350 26.24 18.83 -4.42
CA ALA A 350 27.20 19.23 -3.39
C ALA A 350 26.59 19.18 -1.98
N GLU A 351 25.33 19.62 -1.85
CA GLU A 351 24.56 19.58 -0.60
C GLU A 351 24.37 18.14 -0.09
N ILE A 352 23.96 17.23 -0.98
CA ILE A 352 23.75 15.81 -0.66
C ILE A 352 25.07 15.12 -0.25
N ARG A 353 26.18 15.45 -0.92
CA ARG A 353 27.51 14.94 -0.55
C ARG A 353 27.98 15.48 0.80
N ARG A 354 27.66 16.75 1.10
CA ARG A 354 28.00 17.40 2.39
C ARG A 354 27.27 16.72 3.55
N VAL A 355 25.98 16.43 3.39
CA VAL A 355 25.18 15.71 4.40
C VAL A 355 25.70 14.29 4.63
N ARG A 356 26.07 13.56 3.56
CA ARG A 356 26.70 12.23 3.67
C ARG A 356 28.05 12.25 4.38
N LYS A 357 28.85 13.29 4.17
CA LYS A 357 30.16 13.44 4.83
C LYS A 357 29.99 13.71 6.33
N LEU A 358 29.06 14.59 6.70
CA LEU A 358 28.73 14.89 8.10
C LEU A 358 28.19 13.67 8.87
N GLN A 359 27.40 12.82 8.21
CA GLN A 359 26.90 11.56 8.80
C GLN A 359 27.99 10.51 8.99
N LYS A 360 28.99 10.45 8.10
CA LYS A 360 30.16 9.57 8.28
C LYS A 360 31.03 10.02 9.45
N THR A 361 31.28 11.33 9.62
CA THR A 361 32.05 11.82 10.77
C THR A 361 31.31 11.63 12.09
N ALA A 362 29.98 11.80 12.13
CA ALA A 362 29.17 11.54 13.33
C ALA A 362 29.21 10.05 13.74
N LYS A 363 29.10 9.12 12.77
CA LYS A 363 29.20 7.68 13.03
C LYS A 363 30.59 7.20 13.44
N THR A 364 31.64 7.96 13.13
CA THR A 364 33.01 7.60 13.55
C THR A 364 33.28 8.11 14.97
N ALA A 365 32.75 9.29 15.32
CA ALA A 365 32.84 9.86 16.66
C ALA A 365 32.05 9.08 17.73
N GLU A 366 30.94 8.43 17.36
CA GLU A 366 30.15 7.55 18.25
C GLU A 366 30.81 6.19 18.52
N VAL A 367 31.73 5.73 17.67
CA VAL A 367 32.45 4.45 17.87
C VAL A 367 33.72 4.64 18.69
N ASP A 368 34.36 5.82 18.63
CA ASP A 368 35.55 6.12 19.42
C ASP A 368 35.26 6.52 20.89
N THR A 369 33.98 6.69 21.27
CA THR A 369 33.58 7.08 22.65
C THR A 369 33.15 5.93 23.56
N GLU A 370 33.09 4.68 23.08
CA GLU A 370 32.67 3.51 23.89
C GLU A 370 33.83 2.64 24.44
N VAL A 371 35.09 3.07 24.33
CA VAL A 371 36.23 2.36 24.93
C VAL A 371 37.09 3.30 25.77
N GLU A 372 36.59 3.72 26.93
CA GLU A 372 37.39 4.08 28.13
C GLU A 372 36.49 4.55 29.28
N VAL A 373 35.96 3.63 30.10
CA VAL A 373 35.73 3.91 31.53
C VAL A 373 35.96 2.63 32.34
N SER A 374 37.16 2.53 32.92
CA SER A 374 37.50 1.62 34.00
C SER A 374 37.52 2.38 35.33
N SER A 375 37.09 1.69 36.39
CA SER A 375 37.38 1.87 37.83
C SER A 375 37.03 3.19 38.51
N ASP A 376 36.01 3.19 39.36
CA ASP A 376 36.21 3.36 40.82
C ASP A 376 34.92 3.11 41.62
N LYS A 377 35.06 2.39 42.75
CA LYS A 377 34.05 2.25 43.82
C LYS A 377 34.62 2.86 45.09
N PRO A 378 33.81 3.53 45.93
CA PRO A 378 34.12 3.69 47.34
C PRO A 378 33.22 2.82 48.23
N ASP A 379 33.85 2.29 49.27
CA ASP A 379 33.31 1.58 50.42
C ASP A 379 32.24 2.37 51.19
N THR A 380 31.28 1.65 51.76
CA THR A 380 30.90 1.81 53.18
C THR A 380 30.22 0.53 53.67
N ALA A 381 30.81 -0.06 54.72
CA ALA A 381 30.30 -1.21 55.43
C ALA A 381 29.42 -0.75 56.62
N VAL A 382 28.29 -1.43 56.84
CA VAL A 382 27.78 -1.73 58.18
C VAL A 382 27.27 -3.17 58.21
N GLU A 383 27.63 -3.82 59.30
CA GLU A 383 27.77 -5.23 59.57
C GLU A 383 26.48 -5.81 60.20
N ARG A 384 26.09 -7.05 59.87
CA ARG A 384 25.93 -8.20 60.81
C ARG A 384 24.88 -9.26 60.41
N HIS A 385 25.29 -10.49 60.70
CA HIS A 385 24.51 -11.70 61.00
C HIS A 385 24.00 -12.62 59.89
N SER A 386 24.92 -13.50 59.46
CA SER A 386 24.97 -14.93 59.78
C SER A 386 23.80 -15.88 59.44
N VAL A 387 24.22 -16.96 58.77
CA VAL A 387 23.70 -18.35 58.73
C VAL A 387 22.77 -18.74 57.57
N LYS A 388 23.37 -19.49 56.63
CA LYS A 388 22.71 -20.41 55.69
C LYS A 388 22.09 -21.59 56.45
N ALA A 389 20.90 -22.04 56.03
CA ALA A 389 20.54 -23.45 56.12
C ALA A 389 19.61 -23.84 54.96
N ALA A 390 19.97 -24.94 54.31
CA ALA A 390 19.32 -25.53 53.15
C ALA A 390 18.45 -26.72 53.55
N GLY A 391 17.46 -27.02 52.71
CA GLY A 391 17.12 -28.37 52.22
C GLY A 391 17.04 -29.54 53.20
N ALA A 392 15.79 -29.84 53.58
CA ALA A 392 15.12 -31.14 53.59
C ALA A 392 15.93 -32.46 53.39
N ASP A 393 15.84 -33.32 54.42
CA ASP A 393 15.12 -34.62 54.44
C ASP A 393 15.86 -35.97 54.61
N SER A 394 15.19 -36.81 55.42
CA SER A 394 15.27 -38.28 55.62
C SER A 394 16.44 -38.87 56.44
N ALA A 395 16.19 -39.34 57.68
CA ALA A 395 15.84 -40.72 58.10
C ALA A 395 17.11 -41.61 58.31
N THR A 396 17.34 -42.42 59.35
CA THR A 396 16.45 -43.23 60.21
C THR A 396 17.23 -43.78 61.44
N ARG A 397 16.47 -44.10 62.50
CA ARG A 397 16.74 -44.74 63.81
C ARG A 397 17.73 -45.91 63.95
N LYS A 398 18.33 -46.01 65.16
CA LYS A 398 18.22 -47.08 66.20
C LYS A 398 19.04 -46.60 67.42
N LYS A 399 18.76 -46.79 68.71
CA LYS A 399 17.96 -47.64 69.63
C LYS A 399 17.90 -46.81 70.95
N GLU A 400 16.98 -46.92 71.90
CA GLU A 400 16.78 -48.04 72.83
C GLU A 400 15.81 -47.59 73.95
N LYS A 401 14.94 -48.50 74.46
CA LYS A 401 14.38 -48.61 75.84
C LYS A 401 13.63 -47.39 76.44
N ARG A 402 12.62 -47.51 77.30
CA ARG A 402 11.76 -48.55 77.88
C ARG A 402 10.73 -47.76 78.71
N LEU A 403 9.50 -48.28 78.77
CA LEU A 403 8.57 -48.27 79.91
C LEU A 403 7.96 -46.94 80.45
N VAL A 404 6.62 -46.92 80.34
CA VAL A 404 5.62 -46.81 81.43
C VAL A 404 4.96 -45.47 81.72
N SER A 405 3.63 -45.48 81.44
CA SER A 405 2.51 -44.80 82.10
C SER A 405 2.48 -43.26 82.02
N SER A 406 1.36 -42.57 81.89
CA SER A 406 -0.06 -42.88 82.04
C SER A 406 -0.83 -41.76 81.30
N SER A 407 -2.00 -42.10 80.74
CA SER A 407 -3.25 -41.30 80.76
C SER A 407 -3.23 -40.05 81.66
N ALA A 408 -3.86 -38.92 81.35
CA ALA A 408 -5.03 -38.66 80.50
C ALA A 408 -5.26 -37.14 80.40
N VAL A 409 -6.10 -36.72 79.42
CA VAL A 409 -7.11 -35.61 79.52
C VAL A 409 -6.52 -34.20 79.70
N MET A 410 -6.69 -33.23 78.80
CA MET A 410 -7.85 -32.77 78.02
C MET A 410 -7.39 -32.23 76.66
#